data_AF-A0A662HWY0-F1
#
_entry.id   AF-A0A662HWY0-F1
#
_cell.length_a   1.000
_cell.length_b   1.000
_cell.length_c   1.000
_cell.angle_alpha   90.00
_cell.angle_beta   90.00
_cell.angle_gamma   90.00
#
_symmetry.space_group_name_H-M   'P 1'
#
loop_
_entity.id
_entity.type
_entity.pdbx_description
1 polymer ?
#
loop_
_entity_poly.entity_id
_entity_poly.type
_entity_poly.pdbx_seq_one_letter_code
_entity_poly.pdbx_strand_id
1 'polypeptide(L)'
;TDLLAPAESATSAALSNGRRSGVIYLRHPSEGWRKSPGYRLLRNYPHKGRRIDLVKLLTEEPGVKHVYAKKDANTVLVASQEGEAEIQRDPEDRLRYRVVKGNDPLGYGEETEWLTEEEWLKASYDSEYPDAAVQIPLLFKSKLAGDIFLNAAPGWDFWEPWDIPYPRLRASHGGLTREEMVTFLLIRGPGIKQATIEYGRITDLYATLARYLDLPPTSHGTERLLS
;
A
#
# COMPACT_ATOMS: atom_id res chain seq x y z
N THR A 1 -9.96 -26.52 16.32
CA THR A 1 -10.92 -26.63 15.20
C THR A 1 -12.09 -25.65 15.31
N ASP A 2 -11.99 -24.59 16.14
CA ASP A 2 -12.99 -23.50 16.23
C ASP A 2 -12.47 -22.18 15.65
N LEU A 3 -11.83 -22.21 14.47
CA LEU A 3 -11.23 -21.00 13.87
C LEU A 3 -12.10 -20.31 12.82
N LEU A 4 -13.27 -20.87 12.51
CA LEU A 4 -14.22 -20.31 11.56
C LEU A 4 -15.64 -20.50 12.10
N ALA A 5 -15.97 -19.84 13.20
CA ALA A 5 -17.36 -19.56 13.47
C ALA A 5 -17.83 -18.57 12.39
N PRO A 6 -18.86 -18.88 11.58
CA PRO A 6 -19.47 -17.87 10.73
C PRO A 6 -20.19 -16.89 11.67
N ALA A 7 -19.49 -15.85 12.09
CA ALA A 7 -20.10 -14.83 12.92
C ALA A 7 -21.00 -13.99 12.00
N GLU A 8 -22.28 -14.33 11.90
CA GLU A 8 -23.32 -13.44 11.36
C GLU A 8 -23.31 -12.06 12.06
N SER A 9 -22.68 -11.98 13.23
CA SER A 9 -22.41 -10.78 14.02
C SER A 9 -21.07 -10.07 13.73
N ALA A 10 -20.23 -10.58 12.82
CA ALA A 10 -18.93 -9.97 12.51
C ALA A 10 -19.11 -8.53 11.99
N THR A 11 -18.44 -7.59 12.65
CA THR A 11 -18.43 -6.18 12.26
C THR A 11 -17.12 -5.77 11.56
N SER A 12 -16.19 -6.71 11.43
CA SER A 12 -14.90 -6.52 10.76
C SER A 12 -14.37 -7.85 10.26
N ALA A 13 -13.54 -7.81 9.22
CA ALA A 13 -12.69 -8.90 8.77
C ALA A 13 -11.27 -8.35 8.59
N ALA A 14 -10.27 -9.18 8.87
CA ALA A 14 -8.88 -8.82 8.67
C ALA A 14 -8.16 -9.95 7.93
N LEU A 15 -7.22 -9.57 7.07
CA LEU A 15 -6.37 -10.48 6.31
C LEU A 15 -4.94 -10.00 6.38
N SER A 16 -4.01 -10.95 6.41
CA SER A 16 -2.58 -10.70 6.33
C SER A 16 -2.07 -11.05 4.94
N ASN A 17 -1.22 -10.20 4.37
CA ASN A 17 -0.52 -10.47 3.11
C ASN A 17 0.98 -10.49 3.35
N GLY A 18 1.61 -11.65 3.10
CA GLY A 18 3.03 -11.87 3.33
C GLY A 18 3.49 -11.77 4.79
N ARG A 19 2.55 -11.54 5.73
CA ARG A 19 2.71 -11.21 7.16
C ARG A 19 3.18 -9.79 7.48
N ARG A 20 3.50 -8.95 6.48
CA ARG A 20 3.97 -7.56 6.72
C ARG A 20 2.97 -6.50 6.29
N SER A 21 1.99 -6.88 5.49
CA SER A 21 0.83 -6.06 5.17
C SER A 21 -0.43 -6.62 5.81
N GLY A 22 -1.24 -5.75 6.42
CA GLY A 22 -2.55 -6.09 6.95
C GLY A 22 -3.64 -5.38 6.16
N VAL A 23 -4.78 -6.02 5.97
CA VAL A 23 -5.96 -5.43 5.33
C VAL A 23 -7.14 -5.59 6.25
N ILE A 24 -7.82 -4.49 6.57
CA ILE A 24 -9.01 -4.49 7.44
C ILE A 24 -10.21 -4.06 6.60
N TYR A 25 -11.27 -4.86 6.70
CA TYR A 25 -12.61 -4.58 6.20
C TYR A 25 -13.52 -4.31 7.38
N LEU A 26 -14.35 -3.28 7.29
CA LEU A 26 -15.25 -2.85 8.35
C LEU A 26 -16.68 -2.83 7.82
N ARG A 27 -17.58 -3.43 8.58
CA ARG A 27 -19.01 -3.40 8.29
C ARG A 27 -19.53 -2.00 8.56
N HIS A 28 -20.14 -1.33 7.58
CA HIS A 28 -20.75 -0.03 7.80
C HIS A 28 -21.82 -0.10 8.90
N PRO A 29 -21.83 0.82 9.89
CA PRO A 29 -22.73 0.75 11.04
C PRO A 29 -24.23 0.68 10.68
N SER A 30 -24.67 1.42 9.66
CA SER A 30 -26.06 1.41 9.18
C SER A 30 -26.30 0.65 7.87
N GLU A 31 -25.29 0.47 7.02
CA GLU A 31 -25.45 -0.06 5.64
C GLU A 31 -24.90 -1.49 5.52
N GLY A 32 -24.32 -2.03 6.59
CA GLY A 32 -23.73 -3.36 6.60
C GLY A 32 -22.53 -3.48 5.65
N TRP A 33 -22.35 -4.66 5.07
CA TRP A 33 -21.25 -4.96 4.13
C TRP A 33 -21.46 -4.41 2.72
N ARG A 34 -22.61 -3.78 2.44
CA ARG A 34 -22.93 -3.25 1.11
C ARG A 34 -22.17 -1.97 0.77
N LYS A 35 -21.60 -1.31 1.78
CA LYS A 35 -20.95 -0.02 1.64
C LYS A 35 -19.72 0.05 2.55
N SER A 36 -18.64 0.66 2.06
CA SER A 36 -17.51 1.04 2.91
C SER A 36 -17.94 2.14 3.90
N PRO A 37 -17.50 2.12 5.17
CA PRO A 37 -17.69 3.23 6.11
C PRO A 37 -17.15 4.57 5.59
N GLY A 38 -16.09 4.52 4.78
CA GLY A 38 -15.39 5.72 4.32
C GLY A 38 -14.68 6.50 5.43
N TYR A 39 -13.81 7.41 5.01
CA TYR A 39 -12.85 8.08 5.87
C TYR A 39 -13.42 8.76 7.13
N ARG A 40 -14.54 9.48 6.98
CA ARG A 40 -15.14 10.22 8.11
C ARG A 40 -15.59 9.27 9.22
N LEU A 41 -16.09 8.09 8.86
CA LEU A 41 -16.44 7.08 9.86
C LEU A 41 -15.19 6.41 10.44
N LEU A 42 -14.12 6.19 9.66
CA LEU A 42 -12.87 5.65 10.21
C LEU A 42 -12.28 6.55 11.31
N ARG A 43 -12.37 7.87 11.16
CA ARG A 43 -11.92 8.84 12.17
C ARG A 43 -12.88 9.05 13.34
N ASN A 44 -14.13 8.58 13.23
CA ASN A 44 -15.18 8.84 14.21
C ASN A 44 -16.15 7.66 14.34
N TYR A 45 -15.59 6.45 14.46
CA TYR A 45 -16.31 5.20 14.32
C TYR A 45 -17.20 4.96 15.54
N PRO A 46 -18.51 4.70 15.35
CA PRO A 46 -19.41 4.41 16.46
C PRO A 46 -19.18 2.98 16.98
N HIS A 47 -18.84 2.85 18.26
CA HIS A 47 -18.72 1.55 18.90
C HIS A 47 -19.19 1.63 20.37
N LYS A 48 -20.21 0.85 20.74
CA LYS A 48 -20.74 0.73 22.11
C LYS A 48 -20.97 2.08 22.81
N GLY A 49 -21.63 3.01 22.12
CA GLY A 49 -21.95 4.35 22.65
C GLY A 49 -20.78 5.34 22.66
N ARG A 50 -19.60 4.96 22.15
CA ARG A 50 -18.43 5.82 22.02
C ARG A 50 -18.08 6.10 20.56
N ARG A 51 -17.24 7.10 20.38
CA ARG A 51 -16.62 7.46 19.11
C ARG A 51 -15.13 7.16 19.17
N ILE A 52 -14.63 6.39 18.22
CA ILE A 52 -13.25 5.92 18.17
C ILE A 52 -12.63 6.38 16.86
N ASP A 53 -11.47 7.04 16.93
CA ASP A 53 -10.61 7.25 15.76
C ASP A 53 -9.82 5.95 15.52
N LEU A 54 -10.27 5.14 14.56
CA LEU A 54 -9.65 3.86 14.25
C LEU A 54 -8.25 4.05 13.64
N VAL A 55 -8.04 5.12 12.88
CA VAL A 55 -6.72 5.42 12.31
C VAL A 55 -5.74 5.67 13.45
N LYS A 56 -6.13 6.56 14.38
CA LYS A 56 -5.30 6.89 15.54
C LYS A 56 -5.04 5.66 16.41
N LEU A 57 -6.09 4.90 16.73
CA LEU A 57 -5.98 3.67 17.52
C LEU A 57 -4.97 2.70 16.93
N LEU A 58 -5.00 2.50 15.60
CA LEU A 58 -4.09 1.57 14.91
C LEU A 58 -2.67 2.12 14.84
N THR A 59 -2.47 3.43 14.67
CA THR A 59 -1.12 4.03 14.71
C THR A 59 -0.49 4.03 16.10
N GLU A 60 -1.27 3.85 17.17
CA GLU A 60 -0.77 3.74 18.54
C GLU A 60 -0.31 2.32 18.89
N GLU A 61 -0.65 1.32 18.07
CA GLU A 61 -0.20 -0.06 18.25
C GLU A 61 1.29 -0.18 17.86
N PRO A 62 2.20 -0.62 18.77
CA PRO A 62 3.63 -0.71 18.49
C PRO A 62 3.99 -1.54 17.26
N GLY A 63 3.16 -2.54 16.91
CA GLY A 63 3.37 -3.39 15.74
C GLY A 63 3.01 -2.75 14.39
N VAL A 64 2.43 -1.55 14.36
CA VAL A 64 1.98 -0.88 13.14
C VAL A 64 2.89 0.30 12.82
N LYS A 65 3.61 0.23 11.68
CA LYS A 65 4.41 1.35 11.18
C LYS A 65 3.53 2.42 10.53
N HIS A 66 2.67 1.97 9.62
CA HIS A 66 1.79 2.85 8.86
C HIS A 66 0.37 2.31 8.79
N VAL A 67 -0.57 3.24 8.74
CA VAL A 67 -1.98 3.04 8.44
C VAL A 67 -2.29 3.81 7.16
N TYR A 68 -2.85 3.14 6.16
CA TYR A 68 -3.33 3.76 4.93
C TYR A 68 -4.84 3.67 4.85
N ALA A 69 -5.49 4.76 4.44
CA ALA A 69 -6.94 4.79 4.27
C ALA A 69 -7.35 5.71 3.13
N LYS A 70 -8.32 5.30 2.33
CA LYS A 70 -8.89 6.15 1.28
C LYS A 70 -9.67 7.30 1.91
N LYS A 71 -9.18 8.53 1.74
CA LYS A 71 -9.82 9.74 2.25
C LYS A 71 -11.01 10.15 1.38
N ASP A 72 -10.80 10.14 0.07
CA ASP A 72 -11.80 10.40 -0.96
C ASP A 72 -11.41 9.75 -2.30
N ALA A 73 -12.02 10.18 -3.41
CA ALA A 73 -11.74 9.60 -4.74
C ALA A 73 -10.28 9.79 -5.18
N ASN A 74 -9.64 10.88 -4.77
CA ASN A 74 -8.35 11.32 -5.28
C ASN A 74 -7.29 11.44 -4.17
N THR A 75 -7.64 11.18 -2.92
CA THR A 75 -6.75 11.34 -1.78
C THR A 75 -6.68 10.06 -0.94
N VAL A 76 -5.46 9.62 -0.64
CA VAL A 76 -5.18 8.55 0.31
C VAL A 76 -4.39 9.13 1.48
N LEU A 77 -4.82 8.80 2.69
CA LEU A 77 -4.09 9.11 3.91
C LEU A 77 -2.95 8.11 4.10
N VAL A 78 -1.79 8.61 4.52
CA VAL A 78 -0.71 7.86 5.12
C VAL A 78 -0.52 8.35 6.54
N ALA A 79 -0.73 7.49 7.54
CA ALA A 79 -0.57 7.84 8.95
C ALA A 79 0.46 6.93 9.62
N SER A 80 1.20 7.49 10.56
CA SER A 80 2.10 6.80 11.48
C SER A 80 1.80 7.26 12.91
N GLN A 81 2.48 6.70 13.89
CA GLN A 81 2.38 7.17 15.28
C GLN A 81 2.76 8.66 15.43
N GLU A 82 3.71 9.14 14.63
CA GLU A 82 4.35 10.45 14.79
C GLU A 82 3.79 11.54 13.86
N GLY A 83 3.03 11.14 12.84
CA GLY A 83 2.51 12.09 11.86
C GLY A 83 1.67 11.48 10.76
N GLU A 84 1.12 12.35 9.94
CA GLU A 84 0.20 12.03 8.86
C GLU A 84 0.55 12.84 7.61
N ALA A 85 0.40 12.20 6.47
CA ALA A 85 0.56 12.77 5.15
C ALA A 85 -0.56 12.33 4.21
N GLU A 86 -0.69 13.01 3.09
CA GLU A 86 -1.66 12.70 2.05
C GLU A 86 -0.94 12.47 0.73
N ILE A 87 -1.39 11.44 0.01
CA ILE A 87 -1.08 11.25 -1.40
C ILE A 87 -2.31 11.67 -2.19
N GLN A 88 -2.16 12.70 -3.01
CA GLN A 88 -3.23 13.31 -3.79
C GLN A 88 -3.00 13.04 -5.27
N ARG A 89 -4.10 12.89 -6.03
CA ARG A 89 -4.11 12.71 -7.48
C ARG A 89 -4.82 13.87 -8.16
N ASP A 90 -4.19 14.47 -9.16
CA ASP A 90 -4.80 15.54 -9.96
C ASP A 90 -5.59 14.98 -11.17
N PRO A 91 -6.30 15.83 -11.94
CA PRO A 91 -7.02 15.39 -13.13
C PRO A 91 -6.14 14.88 -14.28
N GLU A 92 -4.83 15.16 -14.26
CA GLU A 92 -3.82 14.69 -15.23
C GLU A 92 -3.15 13.39 -14.77
N ASP A 93 -3.69 12.75 -13.73
CA ASP A 93 -3.19 11.51 -13.13
C ASP A 93 -1.81 11.64 -12.44
N ARG A 94 -1.33 12.86 -12.21
CA ARG A 94 -0.12 13.13 -11.42
C ARG A 94 -0.42 13.01 -9.94
N LEU A 95 0.62 12.67 -9.19
CA LEU A 95 0.56 12.42 -7.76
C LEU A 95 1.43 13.42 -7.00
N ARG A 96 0.91 13.89 -5.86
CA ARG A 96 1.66 14.71 -4.91
C ARG A 96 1.58 14.10 -3.52
N TYR A 97 2.70 14.14 -2.81
CA TYR A 97 2.80 13.80 -1.41
C TYR A 97 2.89 15.08 -0.57
N ARG A 98 2.17 15.14 0.55
CA ARG A 98 2.24 16.26 1.49
C ARG A 98 1.98 15.83 2.92
N VAL A 99 2.90 16.18 3.82
CA VAL A 99 2.72 16.05 5.27
C VAL A 99 1.64 17.03 5.74
N VAL A 100 0.65 16.53 6.47
CA VAL A 100 -0.47 17.33 6.98
C VAL A 100 -0.45 17.49 8.49
N LYS A 101 0.35 16.68 9.20
CA LYS A 101 0.50 16.74 10.66
C LYS A 101 1.76 16.01 11.11
N GLY A 102 2.50 16.59 12.05
CA GLY A 102 3.61 15.89 12.73
C GLY A 102 4.77 15.57 11.79
N ASN A 103 5.47 14.46 12.08
CA ASN A 103 6.62 14.02 11.29
C ASN A 103 6.18 13.41 9.95
N ASP A 104 7.09 13.44 8.97
CA ASP A 104 6.91 12.80 7.67
C ASP A 104 6.90 11.26 7.80
N PRO A 105 5.76 10.59 7.52
CA PRO A 105 5.69 9.14 7.61
C PRO A 105 6.56 8.37 6.59
N LEU A 106 6.79 8.91 5.38
CA LEU A 106 7.48 8.19 4.30
C LEU A 106 8.90 8.71 4.03
N GLY A 107 9.29 9.82 4.63
CA GLY A 107 10.62 10.43 4.46
C GLY A 107 10.83 11.02 3.07
N TYR A 108 9.78 11.54 2.43
CA TYR A 108 9.84 12.18 1.10
C TYR A 108 10.02 13.70 1.15
N GLY A 109 9.98 14.30 2.34
CA GLY A 109 9.92 15.74 2.55
C GLY A 109 8.50 16.25 2.84
N GLU A 110 8.40 17.50 3.30
CA GLU A 110 7.13 18.09 3.74
C GLU A 110 6.07 18.16 2.64
N GLU A 111 6.47 18.49 1.42
CA GLU A 111 5.60 18.54 0.24
C GLU A 111 6.42 18.33 -1.03
N THR A 112 5.88 17.55 -1.97
CA THR A 112 6.48 17.34 -3.29
C THR A 112 5.77 18.16 -4.36
N GLU A 113 6.40 18.27 -5.54
CA GLU A 113 5.69 18.71 -6.74
C GLU A 113 4.67 17.64 -7.19
N TRP A 114 3.84 17.99 -8.17
CA TRP A 114 2.99 17.02 -8.87
C TRP A 114 3.84 16.24 -9.87
N LEU A 115 4.01 14.95 -9.59
CA LEU A 115 4.87 14.05 -10.38
C LEU A 115 4.03 12.94 -11.01
N THR A 116 4.39 12.54 -12.23
CA THR A 116 3.87 11.33 -12.88
C THR A 116 4.33 10.05 -12.15
N GLU A 117 3.73 8.91 -12.48
CA GLU A 117 4.15 7.62 -11.89
C GLU A 117 5.63 7.30 -12.18
N GLU A 118 6.17 7.64 -13.36
CA GLU A 118 7.60 7.43 -13.68
C GLU A 118 8.53 8.40 -12.95
N GLU A 119 8.13 9.67 -12.81
CA GLU A 119 8.91 10.64 -12.03
C GLU A 119 8.98 10.25 -10.55
N TRP A 120 7.89 9.72 -9.98
CA TRP A 120 7.88 9.18 -8.63
C TRP A 120 8.81 7.98 -8.46
N LEU A 121 8.81 7.04 -9.41
CA LEU A 121 9.73 5.90 -9.37
C LEU A 121 11.17 6.39 -9.35
N LYS A 122 11.52 7.31 -10.25
CA LYS A 122 12.87 7.91 -10.32
C LYS A 122 13.23 8.68 -9.05
N ALA A 123 12.29 9.40 -8.45
CA ALA A 123 12.55 10.20 -7.25
C ALA A 123 12.70 9.35 -5.98
N SER A 124 12.09 8.16 -5.94
CA SER A 124 11.96 7.38 -4.71
C SER A 124 12.63 6.00 -4.73
N TYR A 125 13.20 5.54 -5.85
CA TYR A 125 13.74 4.16 -5.96
C TYR A 125 14.81 3.81 -4.91
N ASP A 126 15.53 4.81 -4.39
CA ASP A 126 16.56 4.62 -3.37
C ASP A 126 16.13 5.05 -1.95
N SER A 127 14.86 5.42 -1.78
CA SER A 127 14.29 5.76 -0.46
C SER A 127 13.99 4.51 0.38
N GLU A 128 13.70 4.71 1.66
CA GLU A 128 13.27 3.64 2.58
C GLU A 128 11.95 2.99 2.14
N TYR A 129 11.06 3.75 1.49
CA TYR A 129 9.77 3.27 0.99
C TYR A 129 9.71 3.53 -0.52
N PRO A 130 10.39 2.75 -1.36
CA PRO A 130 10.47 3.06 -2.78
C PRO A 130 9.11 2.95 -3.46
N ASP A 131 8.80 3.91 -4.33
CA ASP A 131 7.59 3.97 -5.16
C ASP A 131 6.25 3.99 -4.37
N ALA A 132 6.28 4.19 -3.05
CA ALA A 132 5.10 4.07 -2.20
C ALA A 132 4.02 5.11 -2.53
N ALA A 133 4.41 6.31 -2.97
CA ALA A 133 3.49 7.33 -3.47
C ALA A 133 2.61 6.85 -4.64
N VAL A 134 3.12 5.93 -5.46
CA VAL A 134 2.38 5.31 -6.57
C VAL A 134 1.63 4.07 -6.09
N GLN A 135 2.32 3.17 -5.37
CA GLN A 135 1.77 1.87 -4.96
C GLN A 135 0.58 2.00 -4.00
N ILE A 136 0.63 2.91 -3.03
CA ILE A 136 -0.42 3.06 -2.01
C ILE A 136 -1.78 3.43 -2.64
N PRO A 137 -1.90 4.48 -3.49
CA PRO A 137 -3.14 4.76 -4.19
C PRO A 137 -3.65 3.62 -5.07
N LEU A 138 -2.76 2.85 -5.69
CA LEU A 138 -3.15 1.72 -6.55
C LEU A 138 -3.86 0.62 -5.77
N LEU A 139 -3.50 0.37 -4.49
CA LEU A 139 -4.21 -0.57 -3.63
C LEU A 139 -5.71 -0.24 -3.55
N PHE A 140 -6.05 1.05 -3.44
CA PHE A 140 -7.41 1.54 -3.30
C PHE A 140 -8.17 1.75 -4.63
N LYS A 141 -7.57 1.42 -5.78
CA LYS A 141 -8.27 1.37 -7.08
C LYS A 141 -9.14 0.09 -7.20
N SER A 142 -8.80 -0.97 -6.48
CA SER A 142 -9.56 -2.22 -6.52
C SER A 142 -10.91 -2.09 -5.81
N LYS A 143 -11.98 -2.66 -6.38
CA LYS A 143 -13.28 -2.80 -5.71
C LYS A 143 -13.23 -3.75 -4.51
N LEU A 144 -12.18 -4.57 -4.41
CA LEU A 144 -11.94 -5.51 -3.33
C LEU A 144 -10.96 -4.96 -2.28
N ALA A 145 -10.53 -3.71 -2.42
CA ALA A 145 -9.66 -3.05 -1.44
C ALA A 145 -10.34 -3.01 -0.07
N GLY A 146 -9.56 -3.26 0.98
CA GLY A 146 -10.01 -3.03 2.36
C GLY A 146 -10.24 -1.55 2.64
N ASP A 147 -10.88 -1.28 3.78
CA ASP A 147 -11.11 0.09 4.26
C ASP A 147 -9.81 0.70 4.81
N ILE A 148 -8.96 -0.14 5.39
CA ILE A 148 -7.65 0.23 5.95
C ILE A 148 -6.62 -0.81 5.51
N PHE A 149 -5.44 -0.32 5.10
CA PHE A 149 -4.24 -1.13 4.94
C PHE A 149 -3.23 -0.77 6.02
N LEU A 150 -2.46 -1.76 6.46
CA LEU A 150 -1.45 -1.62 7.49
C LEU A 150 -0.09 -2.06 6.94
N ASN A 151 0.96 -1.36 7.33
CA ASN A 151 2.34 -1.81 7.16
C ASN A 151 2.94 -2.09 8.55
N ALA A 152 3.53 -3.26 8.74
CA ALA A 152 4.07 -3.66 10.03
C ALA A 152 5.35 -2.87 10.41
N ALA A 153 5.50 -2.58 11.70
CA ALA A 153 6.72 -2.00 12.28
C ALA A 153 7.93 -2.94 12.11
N PRO A 154 9.17 -2.42 12.06
CA PRO A 154 10.37 -3.26 12.01
C PRO A 154 10.35 -4.31 13.14
N GLY A 155 10.58 -5.58 12.80
CA GLY A 155 10.55 -6.70 13.75
C GLY A 155 9.16 -7.21 14.13
N TRP A 156 8.08 -6.66 13.55
CA TRP A 156 6.70 -7.09 13.77
C TRP A 156 6.08 -7.73 12.53
N ASP A 157 5.01 -8.49 12.73
CA ASP A 157 4.22 -9.09 11.66
C ASP A 157 2.76 -9.31 12.08
N PHE A 158 1.88 -9.49 11.11
CA PHE A 158 0.46 -9.78 11.31
C PHE A 158 0.24 -11.29 11.16
N TRP A 159 0.10 -11.99 12.28
CA TRP A 159 -0.14 -13.44 12.28
C TRP A 159 -1.58 -13.79 11.96
N GLU A 160 -1.71 -14.89 11.24
CA GLU A 160 -2.96 -15.61 11.08
C GLU A 160 -2.94 -16.91 11.89
N PRO A 161 -4.09 -17.56 12.11
CA PRO A 161 -4.14 -18.79 12.90
C PRO A 161 -3.25 -19.93 12.37
N TRP A 162 -2.92 -19.94 11.08
CA TRP A 162 -1.99 -20.90 10.50
C TRP A 162 -0.50 -20.56 10.72
N ASP A 163 -0.17 -19.36 11.21
CA ASP A 163 1.19 -18.96 11.57
C ASP A 163 1.59 -19.41 12.97
N ILE A 164 0.64 -19.88 13.79
CA ILE A 164 0.87 -20.35 15.17
C ILE A 164 2.02 -21.37 15.31
N PRO A 165 2.22 -22.33 14.38
CA PRO A 165 3.37 -23.24 14.43
C PRO A 165 4.74 -22.57 14.24
N TYR A 166 4.78 -21.32 13.75
CA TYR A 166 5.97 -20.53 13.48
C TYR A 166 6.00 -19.23 14.31
N PRO A 167 6.11 -19.35 15.65
CA PRO A 167 5.85 -18.24 16.57
C PRO A 167 6.96 -17.19 16.66
N ARG A 168 7.99 -17.28 15.82
CA ARG A 168 9.07 -16.29 15.74
C ARG A 168 9.16 -15.81 14.31
N LEU A 169 9.03 -14.51 14.13
CA LEU A 169 9.36 -13.86 12.88
C LEU A 169 10.87 -14.02 12.61
N ARG A 170 11.21 -14.82 11.60
CA ARG A 170 12.60 -14.97 11.13
C ARG A 170 12.84 -14.21 9.83
N ALA A 171 11.85 -14.26 8.95
CA ALA A 171 11.82 -13.58 7.67
C ALA A 171 10.35 -13.50 7.23
N SER A 172 10.01 -12.47 6.47
CA SER A 172 8.67 -12.21 5.97
C SER A 172 8.75 -11.19 4.83
N HIS A 173 7.64 -10.92 4.16
CA HIS A 173 7.58 -10.04 2.99
C HIS A 173 6.24 -9.32 2.91
N GLY A 174 6.10 -8.44 1.93
CA GLY A 174 4.83 -7.78 1.62
C GLY A 174 4.62 -6.45 2.33
N GLY A 175 5.59 -5.97 3.11
CA GLY A 175 5.63 -4.59 3.58
C GLY A 175 6.15 -3.64 2.50
N LEU A 176 6.23 -2.34 2.83
CA LEU A 176 6.67 -1.31 1.90
C LEU A 176 8.15 -0.91 2.01
N THR A 177 8.90 -1.51 2.93
CA THR A 177 10.32 -1.15 3.12
C THR A 177 11.12 -1.51 1.87
N ARG A 178 12.24 -0.82 1.66
CA ARG A 178 13.16 -1.07 0.55
C ARG A 178 13.62 -2.52 0.50
N GLU A 179 13.88 -3.14 1.66
CA GLU A 179 14.28 -4.55 1.77
C GLU A 179 13.20 -5.52 1.29
N GLU A 180 11.93 -5.13 1.37
CA GLU A 180 10.78 -5.95 0.99
C GLU A 180 10.31 -5.68 -0.45
N MET A 181 10.51 -4.46 -0.95
CA MET A 181 10.01 -4.00 -2.25
C MET A 181 11.04 -4.11 -3.38
N VAL A 182 12.33 -3.93 -3.09
CA VAL A 182 13.38 -3.94 -4.11
C VAL A 182 13.75 -5.37 -4.47
N THR A 183 13.67 -5.66 -5.77
CA THR A 183 14.21 -6.88 -6.37
C THR A 183 15.05 -6.51 -7.59
N PHE A 184 15.69 -7.50 -8.21
CA PHE A 184 16.48 -7.30 -9.42
C PHE A 184 16.01 -8.20 -10.56
N LEU A 185 16.25 -7.75 -11.78
CA LEU A 185 15.99 -8.52 -12.99
C LEU A 185 17.30 -8.73 -13.75
N LEU A 186 17.59 -9.98 -14.12
CA LEU A 186 18.65 -10.32 -15.05
C LEU A 186 18.01 -10.82 -16.34
N ILE A 187 18.16 -10.05 -17.41
CA ILE A 187 17.43 -10.29 -18.67
C ILE A 187 18.43 -10.41 -19.81
N ARG A 188 18.26 -11.43 -20.63
CA ARG A 188 19.04 -11.67 -21.84
C ARG A 188 18.10 -12.14 -22.96
N GLY A 189 18.26 -11.56 -24.13
CA GLY A 189 17.51 -11.96 -25.32
C GLY A 189 17.92 -11.15 -26.55
N PRO A 190 17.46 -11.56 -27.74
CA PRO A 190 17.61 -10.76 -28.95
C PRO A 190 17.00 -9.36 -28.77
N GLY A 191 17.72 -8.32 -29.18
CA GLY A 191 17.23 -6.94 -29.10
C GLY A 191 17.15 -6.35 -27.69
N ILE A 192 17.63 -7.05 -26.64
CA ILE A 192 17.73 -6.49 -25.29
C ILE A 192 19.00 -5.65 -25.19
N LYS A 193 18.88 -4.44 -24.63
CA LYS A 193 20.01 -3.53 -24.37
C LYS A 193 21.06 -4.21 -23.49
N GLN A 194 22.32 -4.05 -23.85
CA GLN A 194 23.43 -4.37 -22.97
C GLN A 194 23.72 -3.17 -22.06
N ALA A 195 22.96 -3.04 -20.98
CA ALA A 195 23.09 -1.94 -20.02
C ALA A 195 22.67 -2.37 -18.61
N THR A 196 23.12 -1.61 -17.61
CA THR A 196 22.52 -1.62 -16.27
C THR A 196 21.45 -0.53 -16.23
N ILE A 197 20.25 -0.91 -15.82
CA ILE A 197 19.13 0.02 -15.64
C ILE A 197 18.94 0.20 -14.14
N GLU A 198 19.04 1.44 -13.67
CA GLU A 198 19.10 1.75 -12.23
C GLU A 198 17.78 1.47 -11.49
N TYR A 199 16.66 1.68 -12.17
CA TYR A 199 15.33 1.48 -11.60
C TYR A 199 14.35 0.98 -12.66
N GLY A 200 13.34 0.26 -12.21
CA GLY A 200 12.22 -0.23 -13.02
C GLY A 200 11.20 -0.93 -12.14
N ARG A 201 10.02 -1.16 -12.69
CA ARG A 201 8.98 -1.98 -12.07
C ARG A 201 8.97 -3.35 -12.73
N ILE A 202 8.54 -4.37 -11.99
CA ILE A 202 8.32 -5.70 -12.58
C ILE A 202 7.30 -5.63 -13.73
N THR A 203 6.35 -4.69 -13.69
CA THR A 203 5.39 -4.43 -14.78
C THR A 203 6.04 -3.95 -16.07
N ASP A 204 7.26 -3.43 -16.03
CA ASP A 204 8.03 -3.05 -17.22
C ASP A 204 8.44 -4.27 -18.06
N LEU A 205 8.53 -5.45 -17.44
CA LEU A 205 8.71 -6.71 -18.16
C LEU A 205 7.51 -6.99 -19.07
N TYR A 206 6.28 -6.73 -18.61
CA TYR A 206 5.09 -6.86 -19.44
C TYR A 206 5.13 -5.87 -20.61
N ALA A 207 5.45 -4.60 -20.37
CA ALA A 207 5.58 -3.59 -21.42
C ALA A 207 6.62 -3.98 -22.47
N THR A 208 7.74 -4.55 -22.00
CA THR A 208 8.81 -5.09 -22.86
C THR A 208 8.33 -6.25 -23.72
N LEU A 209 7.66 -7.24 -23.13
CA LEU A 209 7.15 -8.40 -23.86
C LEU A 209 6.05 -8.01 -24.86
N ALA A 210 5.14 -7.11 -24.47
CA ALA A 210 4.12 -6.61 -25.36
C ALA A 210 4.74 -5.95 -26.60
N ARG A 211 5.74 -5.07 -26.39
CA ARG A 211 6.45 -4.43 -27.49
C ARG A 211 7.26 -5.40 -28.34
N TYR A 212 7.91 -6.39 -27.72
CA TYR A 212 8.66 -7.43 -28.44
C TYR A 212 7.75 -8.31 -29.34
N LEU A 213 6.49 -8.48 -28.96
CA LEU A 213 5.49 -9.27 -29.69
C LEU A 213 4.57 -8.43 -30.58
N ASP A 214 4.87 -7.14 -30.79
CA ASP A 214 4.03 -6.19 -31.53
C ASP A 214 2.58 -6.11 -31.01
N LEU A 215 2.39 -6.27 -29.70
CA LEU A 215 1.11 -6.12 -29.01
C LEU A 215 0.95 -4.70 -28.44
N PRO A 216 -0.28 -4.17 -28.37
CA PRO A 216 -0.53 -2.87 -27.75
C PRO A 216 -0.24 -2.93 -26.24
N PRO A 217 0.36 -1.88 -25.65
CA PRO A 217 0.54 -1.82 -24.21
C PRO A 217 -0.81 -1.69 -23.50
N THR A 218 -1.09 -2.58 -22.56
CA THR A 218 -2.33 -2.56 -21.75
C THR A 218 -2.07 -2.30 -20.26
N SER A 219 -0.80 -2.12 -19.89
CA SER A 219 -0.37 -1.85 -18.51
C SER A 219 0.24 -0.46 -18.40
N HIS A 220 0.31 0.08 -17.18
CA HIS A 220 1.09 1.27 -16.85
C HIS A 220 2.62 1.05 -16.75
N GLY A 221 3.12 -0.13 -17.11
CA GLY A 221 4.57 -0.37 -17.18
C GLY A 221 5.22 0.38 -18.36
N THR A 222 6.48 0.74 -18.20
CA THR A 222 7.27 1.49 -19.17
C THR A 222 8.29 0.55 -19.82
N GLU A 223 8.30 0.49 -21.15
CA GLU A 223 9.32 -0.28 -21.87
C GLU A 223 10.68 0.43 -21.77
N ARG A 224 11.68 -0.26 -21.20
CA ARG A 224 13.03 0.29 -20.99
C ARG A 224 14.16 -0.68 -21.37
N LEU A 225 13.83 -1.90 -21.78
CA LEU A 225 14.75 -3.03 -21.91
C LEU A 225 15.23 -3.28 -23.35
N LEU A 226 14.43 -2.97 -24.37
CA LEU A 226 14.75 -3.19 -25.79
C LEU A 226 15.67 -2.09 -26.33
N SER A 227 16.57 -2.45 -27.25
CA SER A 227 17.56 -1.58 -27.91
C SER A 227 16.94 -0.61 -28.89
#